data_AF-A0AA95KKB6-F1
#
_entry.id   AF-A0AA95KKB6-F1
#
_cell.length_a   1.000
_cell.length_b   1.000
_cell.length_c   1.000
_cell.angle_alpha   90.00
_cell.angle_beta   90.00
_cell.angle_gamma   90.00
#
_symmetry.space_group_name_H-M   'P 1'
#
loop_
_entity.id
_entity.type
_entity.pdbx_description
1 polymer ?
#
loop_
_entity_poly.entity_id
_entity_poly.type
_entity_poly.pdbx_seq_one_letter_code
_entity_poly.pdbx_strand_id
1 'polypeptide(L)'
;MLQKLPVGIQTFEEIIGKDYLYIDKTEAIHRLIASGKYYFLSRPRRFGKSLTLSTLNAIFSGKRDLFKGLWIENQWDWGKTHPVIHLQLSKLDYQGVGLEVALQQGLHAVANHYQLTLHNTTAKSLFAELLESIAKQYGTAVLLIDEYDKPLIDYLDDIPQVKANQQVMKSFYSVIKDSDPYLEFLLITGVSKFNKVSIFSDLNNLYDLTLDHKAATLVGYTQTELEHYFAPYFPAAEQRLKLSREELLATLRRWYNGYSWDTENFVYNPYSILSFFSANAFRNFWFESGTPTFLPKLMRRDGVYQVNEMEVDELALGNYDIERLQLAPVLFQTGYLTLKSRDEYGLYHLDYPNREVQASMSMYLLAEWAHEEPANTTPLVVKLHKSFLNNDLPTVIDIIKSIFKKIPSQIFIKEAEAYYHSLIYLVFFYLGQYTEAEVNDNTGRIDCVVKTPTHIYIIEFKLNKSAKAALKQIKDKDYAGAYQTDPRPKVLLGINFSSKIKTVDDWITETA
;
A
#
# COMPACT_ATOMS: atom_id res chain seq x y z
N MET A 1 1.15 -24.70 -24.23
CA MET A 1 0.31 -23.51 -24.47
C MET A 1 0.67 -22.48 -23.42
N LEU A 2 0.47 -21.19 -23.68
CA LEU A 2 0.69 -20.14 -22.66
C LEU A 2 -0.38 -20.26 -21.57
N GLN A 3 0.02 -20.34 -20.30
CA GLN A 3 -0.91 -20.42 -19.18
C GLN A 3 -1.73 -19.13 -19.06
N LYS A 4 -2.93 -19.21 -18.47
CA LYS A 4 -3.75 -18.01 -18.23
C LYS A 4 -3.21 -17.26 -17.02
N LEU A 5 -3.36 -15.92 -17.00
CA LEU A 5 -2.99 -15.12 -15.83
C LEU A 5 -4.16 -15.08 -14.82
N PRO A 6 -3.96 -15.44 -13.54
CA PRO A 6 -5.03 -15.49 -12.53
C PRO A 6 -5.38 -14.10 -11.97
N VAL A 7 -5.70 -13.14 -12.83
CA VAL A 7 -6.05 -11.78 -12.39
C VAL A 7 -7.32 -11.82 -11.53
N GLY A 8 -7.17 -11.55 -10.23
CA GLY A 8 -8.28 -11.54 -9.26
C GLY A 8 -8.67 -12.91 -8.70
N ILE A 9 -8.03 -14.00 -9.14
CA ILE A 9 -8.27 -15.35 -8.60
C ILE A 9 -7.31 -15.58 -7.42
N GLN A 10 -7.86 -15.99 -6.29
CA GLN A 10 -7.09 -16.24 -5.05
C GLN A 10 -7.19 -17.69 -4.57
N THR A 11 -7.99 -18.53 -5.23
CA THR A 11 -8.18 -19.93 -4.88
C THR A 11 -7.09 -20.77 -5.55
N PHE A 12 -6.20 -21.35 -4.75
CA PHE A 12 -5.10 -22.19 -5.25
C PHE A 12 -5.59 -23.36 -6.12
N GLU A 13 -6.65 -24.05 -5.70
CA GLU A 13 -7.22 -25.19 -6.42
C GLU A 13 -7.77 -24.79 -7.79
N GLU A 14 -8.33 -23.59 -7.90
CA GLU A 14 -8.81 -23.06 -9.17
C GLU A 14 -7.64 -22.70 -10.10
N ILE A 15 -6.59 -22.09 -9.56
CA ILE A 15 -5.40 -21.72 -10.32
C ILE A 15 -4.77 -22.97 -10.94
N ILE A 16 -4.52 -24.00 -10.13
CA ILE A 16 -3.91 -25.25 -10.63
C ILE A 16 -4.90 -26.01 -11.53
N GLY A 17 -6.14 -26.20 -11.09
CA GLY A 17 -7.13 -27.02 -11.79
C GLY A 17 -7.56 -26.47 -13.15
N LYS A 18 -7.42 -25.15 -13.39
CA LYS A 18 -7.75 -24.49 -14.65
C LYS A 18 -6.52 -24.01 -15.45
N ASP A 19 -5.32 -24.50 -15.11
CA ASP A 19 -4.06 -24.19 -15.79
C ASP A 19 -3.75 -22.69 -15.89
N TYR A 20 -3.91 -21.99 -14.76
CA TYR A 20 -3.42 -20.64 -14.58
C TYR A 20 -1.96 -20.65 -14.11
N LEU A 21 -1.23 -19.57 -14.43
CA LEU A 21 0.12 -19.34 -13.95
C LEU A 21 0.14 -19.26 -12.43
N TYR A 22 0.88 -20.17 -11.79
CA TYR A 22 1.15 -20.15 -10.35
C TYR A 22 2.64 -19.91 -10.12
N ILE A 23 2.96 -19.02 -9.18
CA ILE A 23 4.33 -18.75 -8.76
C ILE A 23 4.58 -19.58 -7.51
N ASP A 24 5.48 -20.56 -7.60
CA ASP A 24 5.69 -21.52 -6.52
C ASP A 24 6.36 -20.87 -5.30
N LYS A 25 5.59 -20.75 -4.21
CA LYS A 25 6.05 -20.28 -2.89
C LYS A 25 6.13 -21.41 -1.87
N THR A 26 5.93 -22.66 -2.30
CA THR A 26 5.68 -23.78 -1.40
C THR A 26 6.90 -24.16 -0.56
N GLU A 27 8.12 -23.85 -1.01
CA GLU A 27 9.33 -23.96 -0.19
C GLU A 27 9.33 -23.02 1.02
N ALA A 28 8.97 -21.74 0.81
CA ALA A 28 8.88 -20.77 1.89
C ALA A 28 7.74 -21.13 2.86
N ILE A 29 6.61 -21.62 2.34
CA ILE A 29 5.49 -22.12 3.13
C ILE A 29 5.92 -23.33 3.98
N HIS A 30 6.64 -24.28 3.40
CA HIS A 30 7.12 -25.45 4.13
C HIS A 30 8.07 -25.05 5.27
N ARG A 31 9.02 -24.15 5.02
CA ARG A 31 9.90 -23.60 6.07
C ARG A 31 9.11 -22.94 7.19
N LEU A 32 8.06 -22.19 6.84
CA LEU A 32 7.19 -21.56 7.82
C LEU A 32 6.53 -22.60 8.73
N ILE A 33 5.88 -23.61 8.14
CA ILE A 33 5.22 -24.71 8.87
C ILE A 33 6.20 -25.46 9.77
N ALA A 34 7.43 -25.72 9.29
CA ALA A 34 8.44 -26.44 10.05
C ALA A 34 9.03 -25.63 11.22
N SER A 35 8.92 -24.30 11.20
CA SER A 35 9.58 -23.42 12.16
C SER A 35 8.77 -23.12 13.42
N GLY A 36 7.47 -23.45 13.43
CA GLY A 36 6.57 -23.08 14.53
C GLY A 36 5.10 -23.15 14.13
N LYS A 37 4.24 -22.63 15.01
CA LYS A 37 2.80 -22.92 14.98
C LYS A 37 1.91 -21.69 14.89
N TYR A 38 2.27 -20.59 15.56
CA TYR A 38 1.39 -19.43 15.73
C TYR A 38 1.95 -18.21 15.02
N TYR A 39 1.33 -17.82 13.91
CA TYR A 39 1.83 -16.75 13.06
C TYR A 39 0.81 -15.64 12.82
N PHE A 40 1.37 -14.43 12.71
CA PHE A 40 0.68 -13.25 12.22
C PHE A 40 1.43 -12.67 11.03
N LEU A 41 0.72 -12.29 9.98
CA LEU A 41 1.31 -11.63 8.81
C LEU A 41 0.45 -10.43 8.40
N SER A 42 0.99 -9.22 8.53
CA SER A 42 0.40 -8.02 7.92
C SER A 42 1.13 -7.69 6.61
N ARG A 43 0.35 -7.57 5.53
CA ARG A 43 0.82 -7.13 4.21
C ARG A 43 -0.28 -6.29 3.56
N PRO A 44 0.04 -5.34 2.67
CA PRO A 44 -0.96 -4.56 1.96
C PRO A 44 -1.93 -5.43 1.14
N ARG A 45 -3.03 -4.83 0.69
CA ARG A 45 -4.02 -5.49 -0.18
C ARG A 45 -3.36 -6.00 -1.47
N ARG A 46 -3.90 -7.10 -2.02
CA ARG A 46 -3.49 -7.67 -3.32
C ARG A 46 -2.04 -8.19 -3.39
N PHE A 47 -1.43 -8.51 -2.25
CA PHE A 47 -0.10 -9.13 -2.20
C PHE A 47 -0.09 -10.66 -2.28
N GLY A 48 -1.25 -11.32 -2.26
CA GLY A 48 -1.34 -12.78 -2.35
C GLY A 48 -1.53 -13.49 -1.00
N LYS A 49 -1.81 -12.77 0.10
CA LYS A 49 -2.12 -13.35 1.42
C LYS A 49 -3.18 -14.46 1.34
N SER A 50 -4.33 -14.18 0.74
CA SER A 50 -5.44 -15.13 0.60
C SER A 50 -5.08 -16.33 -0.28
N LEU A 51 -4.20 -16.15 -1.28
CA LEU A 51 -3.65 -17.25 -2.07
C LEU A 51 -2.71 -18.13 -1.22
N THR A 52 -1.88 -17.53 -0.38
CA THR A 52 -1.05 -18.27 0.59
C THR A 52 -1.92 -19.09 1.55
N LEU A 53 -3.00 -18.51 2.10
CA LEU A 53 -3.97 -19.24 2.93
C LEU A 53 -4.65 -20.37 2.16
N SER A 54 -5.07 -20.13 0.92
CA SER A 54 -5.65 -21.19 0.08
C SER A 54 -4.65 -22.30 -0.24
N THR A 55 -3.36 -21.99 -0.37
CA THR A 55 -2.29 -22.97 -0.60
C THR A 55 -2.07 -23.81 0.67
N LEU A 56 -1.97 -23.16 1.84
CA LEU A 56 -1.89 -23.82 3.15
C LEU A 56 -3.07 -24.77 3.38
N ASN A 57 -4.29 -24.33 3.06
CA ASN A 57 -5.49 -25.17 3.15
C ASN A 57 -5.33 -26.45 2.32
N ALA A 58 -4.87 -26.35 1.07
CA ALA A 58 -4.69 -27.50 0.20
C ALA A 58 -3.56 -28.44 0.67
N ILE A 59 -2.47 -27.90 1.24
CA ILE A 59 -1.38 -28.70 1.85
C ILE A 59 -1.91 -29.51 3.03
N PHE A 60 -2.51 -28.84 4.01
CA PHE A 60 -2.99 -29.49 5.24
C PHE A 60 -4.20 -30.40 5.01
N SER A 61 -4.99 -30.15 3.97
CA SER A 61 -6.07 -31.05 3.54
C SER A 61 -5.58 -32.26 2.74
N GLY A 62 -4.27 -32.40 2.50
CA GLY A 62 -3.69 -33.56 1.80
C GLY A 62 -3.97 -33.62 0.30
N LYS A 63 -4.25 -32.48 -0.36
CA LYS A 63 -4.62 -32.44 -1.79
C LYS A 63 -3.40 -32.58 -2.73
N ARG A 64 -2.64 -33.67 -2.59
CA ARG A 64 -1.36 -33.93 -3.29
C ARG A 64 -1.42 -33.68 -4.80
N ASP A 65 -2.50 -34.07 -5.46
CA ASP A 65 -2.65 -33.93 -6.91
C ASP A 65 -2.51 -32.48 -7.42
N LEU A 66 -2.80 -31.49 -6.57
CA LEU A 66 -2.66 -30.08 -6.88
C LEU A 66 -1.21 -29.56 -6.82
N PHE A 67 -0.28 -30.36 -6.28
CA PHE A 67 1.11 -29.95 -6.07
C PHE A 67 2.09 -30.62 -7.02
N LYS A 68 1.61 -31.36 -8.03
CA LYS A 68 2.48 -32.01 -9.03
C LYS A 68 3.41 -31.00 -9.70
N GLY A 69 4.71 -31.23 -9.60
CA GLY A 69 5.75 -30.36 -10.16
C GLY A 69 6.07 -29.11 -9.31
N LEU A 70 5.38 -28.90 -8.19
CA LEU A 70 5.74 -27.87 -7.21
C LEU A 70 6.75 -28.43 -6.20
N TRP A 71 7.56 -27.55 -5.61
CA TRP A 71 8.65 -27.91 -4.71
C TRP A 71 8.18 -28.81 -3.55
N ILE A 72 7.02 -28.51 -2.96
CA ILE A 72 6.50 -29.23 -1.79
C ILE A 72 5.99 -30.65 -2.10
N GLU A 73 5.79 -31.02 -3.37
CA GLU A 73 5.26 -32.34 -3.74
C GLU A 73 5.99 -33.50 -3.04
N ASN A 74 7.32 -33.39 -2.96
CA ASN A 74 8.19 -34.43 -2.41
C ASN A 74 8.74 -34.11 -1.02
N GLN A 75 8.26 -33.01 -0.42
CA GLN A 75 8.76 -32.48 0.85
C GLN A 75 7.71 -32.51 1.95
N TRP A 76 6.51 -33.01 1.65
CA TRP A 76 5.39 -33.09 2.58
C TRP A 76 4.88 -34.52 2.74
N ASP A 77 4.52 -34.88 3.97
CA ASP A 77 3.82 -36.13 4.26
C ASP A 77 2.32 -35.97 3.95
N TRP A 78 1.93 -36.35 2.73
CA TRP A 78 0.54 -36.29 2.27
C TRP A 78 -0.42 -37.23 3.01
N GLY A 79 0.09 -38.18 3.80
CA GLY A 79 -0.73 -38.99 4.70
C GLY A 79 -1.17 -38.23 5.96
N LYS A 80 -0.46 -37.14 6.31
CA LYS A 80 -0.78 -36.31 7.47
C LYS A 80 -1.74 -35.19 7.07
N THR A 81 -3.03 -35.43 7.28
CA THR A 81 -4.11 -34.46 7.01
C THR A 81 -4.68 -33.86 8.29
N HIS A 82 -5.09 -32.61 8.23
CA HIS A 82 -5.70 -31.88 9.34
C HIS A 82 -7.00 -31.18 8.90
N PRO A 83 -8.05 -31.11 9.74
CA PRO A 83 -9.20 -30.27 9.47
C PRO A 83 -8.77 -28.80 9.41
N VAL A 84 -9.15 -28.10 8.34
CA VAL A 84 -8.83 -26.67 8.15
C VAL A 84 -10.06 -25.81 8.43
N ILE A 85 -9.91 -24.85 9.32
CA ILE A 85 -10.91 -23.83 9.65
C ILE A 85 -10.43 -22.52 9.03
N HIS A 86 -11.14 -22.02 8.02
CA HIS A 86 -10.82 -20.77 7.35
C HIS A 86 -11.90 -19.72 7.63
N LEU A 87 -11.57 -18.74 8.47
CA LEU A 87 -12.44 -17.61 8.80
C LEU A 87 -12.03 -16.38 7.98
N GLN A 88 -12.92 -15.89 7.12
CA GLN A 88 -12.72 -14.66 6.35
C GLN A 88 -13.65 -13.59 6.92
N LEU A 89 -13.12 -12.69 7.75
CA LEU A 89 -13.97 -11.73 8.47
C LEU A 89 -14.69 -10.77 7.52
N SER A 90 -14.13 -10.53 6.33
CA SER A 90 -14.73 -9.73 5.27
C SER A 90 -16.01 -10.27 4.65
N LYS A 91 -16.29 -11.57 4.84
CA LYS A 91 -17.53 -12.21 4.39
C LYS A 91 -18.63 -12.20 5.44
N LEU A 92 -18.31 -11.77 6.67
CA LEU A 92 -19.27 -11.72 7.77
C LEU A 92 -20.05 -10.40 7.70
N ASP A 93 -21.36 -10.46 7.96
CA ASP A 93 -22.23 -9.28 7.95
C ASP A 93 -22.15 -8.50 9.28
N TYR A 94 -20.94 -8.15 9.71
CA TYR A 94 -20.77 -7.38 10.95
C TYR A 94 -21.34 -5.96 10.86
N GLN A 95 -21.57 -5.45 9.65
CA GLN A 95 -22.19 -4.14 9.44
C GLN A 95 -23.70 -4.17 9.62
N GLY A 96 -24.37 -5.26 9.22
CA GLY A 96 -25.81 -5.42 9.38
C GLY A 96 -26.21 -5.93 10.77
N VAL A 97 -25.53 -6.95 11.29
CA VAL A 97 -25.95 -7.65 12.53
C VAL A 97 -25.03 -7.41 13.74
N GLY A 98 -23.93 -6.68 13.56
CA GLY A 98 -22.91 -6.50 14.58
C GLY A 98 -21.89 -7.65 14.64
N LEU A 99 -20.67 -7.35 15.07
CA LEU A 99 -19.54 -8.28 14.98
C LEU A 99 -19.74 -9.59 15.76
N GLU A 100 -20.27 -9.52 16.98
CA GLU A 100 -20.51 -10.70 17.82
C GLU A 100 -21.43 -11.70 17.13
N VAL A 101 -22.59 -11.23 16.62
CA VAL A 101 -23.57 -12.09 15.93
C VAL A 101 -23.00 -12.62 14.61
N ALA A 102 -22.28 -11.78 13.87
CA ALA A 102 -21.67 -12.17 12.60
C ALA A 102 -20.60 -13.28 12.81
N LEU A 103 -19.82 -13.21 13.89
CA LEU A 103 -18.90 -14.28 14.28
C LEU A 103 -19.64 -15.57 14.64
N GLN A 104 -20.72 -15.49 15.43
CA GLN A 104 -21.54 -16.66 15.78
C GLN A 104 -22.07 -17.38 14.53
N GLN A 105 -22.61 -16.62 13.57
CA GLN A 105 -23.08 -17.15 12.29
C GLN A 105 -21.95 -17.82 11.50
N GLY A 106 -20.77 -17.19 11.44
CA GLY A 106 -19.58 -17.76 10.81
C GLY A 106 -19.15 -19.09 11.44
N LEU A 107 -19.14 -19.18 12.78
CA LEU A 107 -18.80 -20.40 13.51
C LEU A 107 -19.81 -21.52 13.24
N HIS A 108 -21.11 -21.21 13.22
CA HIS A 108 -22.14 -22.19 12.85
C HIS A 108 -21.98 -22.68 11.40
N ALA A 109 -21.60 -21.81 10.47
CA ALA A 109 -21.32 -22.23 9.10
C ALA A 109 -20.15 -23.23 9.02
N VAL A 110 -19.08 -23.00 9.80
CA VAL A 110 -17.97 -23.96 9.92
C VAL A 110 -18.43 -25.25 10.59
N ALA A 111 -19.18 -25.18 11.69
CA ALA A 111 -19.71 -26.36 12.38
C ALA A 111 -20.55 -27.23 11.44
N ASN A 112 -21.43 -26.61 10.65
CA ASN A 112 -22.26 -27.29 9.66
C ASN A 112 -21.43 -27.99 8.59
N HIS A 113 -20.32 -27.38 8.14
CA HIS A 113 -19.39 -28.03 7.19
C HIS A 113 -18.79 -29.31 7.75
N TYR A 114 -18.45 -29.31 9.05
CA TYR A 114 -17.94 -30.47 9.78
C TYR A 114 -19.04 -31.35 10.40
N GLN A 115 -20.32 -31.11 10.08
CA GLN A 115 -21.47 -31.86 10.61
C GLN A 115 -21.52 -31.89 12.15
N LEU A 116 -21.12 -30.78 12.77
CA LEU A 116 -21.13 -30.57 14.22
C LEU A 116 -22.33 -29.71 14.63
N THR A 117 -22.90 -30.01 15.79
CA THR A 117 -23.88 -29.15 16.46
C THR A 117 -23.18 -28.42 17.59
N LEU A 118 -23.26 -27.09 17.61
CA LEU A 118 -22.78 -26.27 18.72
C LEU A 118 -23.94 -25.87 19.62
N HIS A 119 -23.72 -25.86 20.92
CA HIS A 119 -24.75 -25.61 21.93
C HIS A 119 -24.59 -24.29 22.68
N ASN A 120 -23.39 -23.70 22.64
CA ASN A 120 -23.11 -22.41 23.25
C ASN A 120 -23.79 -21.25 22.51
N THR A 121 -23.81 -20.06 23.14
CA THR A 121 -24.52 -18.89 22.61
C THR A 121 -23.65 -17.67 22.34
N THR A 122 -22.45 -17.58 22.94
CA THR A 122 -21.52 -16.46 22.72
C THR A 122 -20.49 -16.85 21.67
N ALA A 123 -19.96 -15.90 20.91
CA ALA A 123 -18.93 -16.17 19.90
C ALA A 123 -17.69 -16.81 20.54
N LYS A 124 -17.30 -16.35 21.74
CA LYS A 124 -16.19 -16.92 22.52
C LYS A 124 -16.42 -18.40 22.83
N SER A 125 -17.54 -18.74 23.46
CA SER A 125 -17.79 -20.12 23.89
C SER A 125 -18.10 -21.06 22.72
N LEU A 126 -18.78 -20.57 21.68
CA LEU A 126 -18.96 -21.30 20.42
C LEU A 126 -17.62 -21.61 19.74
N PHE A 127 -16.68 -20.67 19.75
CA PHE A 127 -15.38 -20.88 19.10
C PHE A 127 -14.55 -21.94 19.84
N ALA A 128 -14.56 -21.90 21.18
CA ALA A 128 -13.92 -22.93 22.00
C ALA A 128 -14.53 -24.31 21.77
N GLU A 129 -15.87 -24.39 21.79
CA GLU A 129 -16.61 -25.63 21.53
C GLU A 129 -16.32 -26.19 20.14
N LEU A 130 -16.25 -25.33 19.12
CA LEU A 130 -15.92 -25.72 17.75
C LEU A 130 -14.53 -26.34 17.65
N LEU A 131 -13.50 -25.69 18.21
CA LEU A 131 -12.12 -26.19 18.17
C LEU A 131 -11.99 -27.53 18.90
N GLU A 132 -12.58 -27.64 20.09
CA GLU A 132 -12.56 -28.88 20.87
C GLU A 132 -13.32 -30.02 20.15
N SER A 133 -14.49 -29.72 19.58
CA SER A 133 -15.30 -30.72 18.87
C SER A 133 -14.62 -31.21 17.59
N ILE A 134 -14.01 -30.30 16.83
CA ILE A 134 -13.22 -30.67 15.65
C ILE A 134 -12.03 -31.52 16.06
N ALA A 135 -11.28 -31.13 17.10
CA ALA A 135 -10.13 -31.88 17.58
C ALA A 135 -10.49 -33.31 18.02
N LYS A 136 -11.62 -33.48 18.71
CA LYS A 136 -12.11 -34.79 19.14
C LYS A 136 -12.49 -35.72 18.00
N GLN A 137 -13.12 -35.19 16.95
CA GLN A 137 -13.69 -36.01 15.87
C GLN A 137 -12.76 -36.16 14.66
N TYR A 138 -11.95 -35.15 14.36
CA TYR A 138 -11.17 -35.04 13.12
C TYR A 138 -9.66 -34.85 13.36
N GLY A 139 -9.22 -34.66 14.60
CA GLY A 139 -7.82 -34.38 14.95
C GLY A 139 -7.48 -32.89 14.99
N THR A 140 -6.23 -32.55 15.32
CA THR A 140 -5.79 -31.16 15.53
C THR A 140 -6.05 -30.29 14.30
N ALA A 141 -6.64 -29.11 14.50
CA ALA A 141 -7.11 -28.23 13.45
C ALA A 141 -6.07 -27.21 13.00
N VAL A 142 -6.14 -26.82 11.73
CA VAL A 142 -5.40 -25.69 11.16
C VAL A 142 -6.34 -24.50 11.10
N LEU A 143 -6.00 -23.42 11.78
CA LEU A 143 -6.81 -22.20 11.85
C LEU A 143 -6.22 -21.11 10.97
N LEU A 144 -6.95 -20.72 9.93
CA LEU A 144 -6.57 -19.67 8.99
C LEU A 144 -7.56 -18.52 9.11
N ILE A 145 -7.07 -17.32 9.42
CA ILE A 145 -7.91 -16.14 9.64
C ILE A 145 -7.48 -15.03 8.68
N ASP A 146 -8.36 -14.69 7.74
CA ASP A 146 -8.13 -13.65 6.73
C ASP A 146 -8.91 -12.37 7.05
N GLU A 147 -8.32 -11.24 6.66
CA GLU A 147 -8.85 -9.88 6.85
C GLU A 147 -9.33 -9.63 8.29
N TYR A 148 -8.53 -10.07 9.28
CA TYR A 148 -8.86 -10.00 10.71
C TYR A 148 -9.22 -8.58 11.17
N ASP A 149 -8.59 -7.57 10.55
CA ASP A 149 -8.64 -6.17 10.90
C ASP A 149 -9.82 -5.42 10.27
N LYS A 150 -10.51 -6.02 9.31
CA LYS A 150 -11.56 -5.35 8.54
C LYS A 150 -12.72 -4.81 9.38
N PRO A 151 -13.22 -5.51 10.43
CA PRO A 151 -14.24 -4.95 11.32
C PRO A 151 -13.78 -3.73 12.12
N LEU A 152 -12.48 -3.39 12.12
CA LEU A 152 -11.95 -2.16 12.70
C LEU A 152 -11.73 -1.10 11.63
N ILE A 153 -11.15 -1.47 10.48
CA ILE A 153 -10.88 -0.54 9.37
C ILE A 153 -12.15 0.16 8.89
N ASP A 154 -13.24 -0.60 8.74
CA ASP A 154 -14.49 -0.07 8.18
C ASP A 154 -15.18 0.96 9.09
N TYR A 155 -14.73 1.07 10.34
CA TYR A 155 -15.26 2.01 11.33
C TYR A 155 -14.21 3.02 11.82
N LEU A 156 -13.10 3.25 11.11
CA LEU A 156 -12.06 4.18 11.58
C LEU A 156 -12.54 5.62 11.81
N ASP A 157 -13.66 6.01 11.19
CA ASP A 157 -14.33 7.29 11.42
C ASP A 157 -15.31 7.27 12.63
N ASP A 158 -15.56 6.11 13.24
CA ASP A 158 -16.45 5.86 14.39
C ASP A 158 -15.69 5.13 15.53
N ILE A 159 -14.97 5.91 16.33
CA ILE A 159 -14.15 5.40 17.45
C ILE A 159 -14.96 4.59 18.48
N PRO A 160 -16.19 4.99 18.90
CA PRO A 160 -17.04 4.14 19.74
C PRO A 160 -17.29 2.75 19.17
N GLN A 161 -17.66 2.64 17.90
CA GLN A 161 -17.92 1.34 17.26
C GLN A 161 -16.65 0.50 17.13
N VAL A 162 -15.53 1.14 16.79
CA VAL A 162 -14.20 0.51 16.79
C VAL A 162 -13.88 -0.13 18.15
N LYS A 163 -14.09 0.59 19.25
CA LYS A 163 -13.83 0.07 20.61
C LYS A 163 -14.73 -1.09 20.95
N ALA A 164 -16.01 -1.03 20.57
CA ALA A 164 -16.94 -2.13 20.74
C ALA A 164 -16.48 -3.39 19.99
N ASN A 165 -16.07 -3.22 18.72
CA ASN A 165 -15.55 -4.32 17.91
C ASN A 165 -14.23 -4.87 18.47
N GLN A 166 -13.33 -4.00 18.93
CA GLN A 166 -12.07 -4.38 19.57
C GLN A 166 -12.30 -5.26 20.81
N GLN A 167 -13.30 -4.94 21.63
CA GLN A 167 -13.65 -5.74 22.82
C GLN A 167 -14.18 -7.13 22.45
N VAL A 168 -15.04 -7.21 21.42
CA VAL A 168 -15.53 -8.48 20.87
C VAL A 168 -14.36 -9.31 20.34
N MET A 169 -13.47 -8.72 19.54
CA MET A 169 -12.30 -9.40 18.99
C MET A 169 -11.36 -9.90 20.09
N LYS A 170 -11.07 -9.09 21.11
CA LYS A 170 -10.25 -9.51 22.25
C LYS A 170 -10.83 -10.75 22.94
N SER A 171 -12.13 -10.72 23.22
CA SER A 171 -12.84 -11.86 23.81
C SER A 171 -12.76 -13.11 22.91
N PHE A 172 -13.02 -12.95 21.62
CA PHE A 172 -13.00 -14.01 20.63
C PHE A 172 -11.62 -14.66 20.48
N TYR A 173 -10.56 -13.87 20.29
CA TYR A 173 -9.21 -14.40 20.08
C TYR A 173 -8.57 -14.96 21.36
N SER A 174 -9.04 -14.58 22.55
CA SER A 174 -8.56 -15.16 23.82
C SER A 174 -8.68 -16.69 23.88
N VAL A 175 -9.63 -17.26 23.14
CA VAL A 175 -9.86 -18.72 23.04
C VAL A 175 -8.64 -19.47 22.51
N ILE A 176 -7.86 -18.86 21.61
CA ILE A 176 -6.74 -19.52 20.94
C ILE A 176 -5.67 -19.93 21.95
N LYS A 177 -5.48 -19.16 23.04
CA LYS A 177 -4.48 -19.44 24.07
C LYS A 177 -4.66 -20.81 24.71
N ASP A 178 -5.90 -21.11 25.09
CA ASP A 178 -6.25 -22.35 25.79
C ASP A 178 -6.53 -23.50 24.80
N SER A 179 -6.52 -23.21 23.50
CA SER A 179 -6.78 -24.17 22.42
C SER A 179 -5.51 -24.80 21.84
N ASP A 180 -4.34 -24.61 22.46
CA ASP A 180 -3.08 -25.17 21.96
C ASP A 180 -3.13 -26.68 21.69
N PRO A 181 -3.73 -27.53 22.57
CA PRO A 181 -3.86 -28.97 22.31
C PRO A 181 -4.73 -29.32 21.10
N TYR A 182 -5.56 -28.39 20.64
CA TYR A 182 -6.53 -28.60 19.56
C TYR A 182 -6.04 -28.06 18.21
N LEU A 183 -4.94 -27.32 18.19
CA LEU A 183 -4.41 -26.68 16.99
C LEU A 183 -3.16 -27.40 16.49
N GLU A 184 -3.01 -27.52 15.18
CA GLU A 184 -1.76 -27.91 14.50
C GLU A 184 -1.00 -26.66 14.05
N PHE A 185 -1.72 -25.66 13.53
CA PHE A 185 -1.14 -24.45 12.95
C PHE A 185 -2.15 -23.30 12.99
N LEU A 186 -1.67 -22.07 13.17
CA LEU A 186 -2.44 -20.83 13.10
C LEU A 186 -1.71 -19.81 12.22
N LEU A 187 -2.43 -19.24 11.26
CA LEU A 187 -2.01 -18.03 10.57
C LEU A 187 -3.16 -17.00 10.54
N ILE A 188 -2.89 -15.84 11.14
CA ILE A 188 -3.76 -14.66 11.08
C ILE A 188 -3.16 -13.65 10.12
N THR A 189 -3.96 -13.10 9.22
CA THR A 189 -3.48 -12.14 8.24
C THR A 189 -4.46 -11.00 8.00
N GLY A 190 -3.91 -9.85 7.61
CA GLY A 190 -4.65 -8.60 7.42
C GLY A 190 -3.79 -7.52 6.74
N VAL A 191 -4.31 -6.30 6.68
CA VAL A 191 -3.58 -5.15 6.12
C VAL A 191 -2.79 -4.43 7.20
N SER A 192 -3.42 -4.21 8.34
CA SER A 192 -2.93 -3.39 9.44
C SER A 192 -2.50 -4.23 10.65
N LYS A 193 -1.85 -3.58 11.61
CA LYS A 193 -1.47 -4.15 12.90
C LYS A 193 -2.20 -3.45 14.05
N PHE A 194 -3.53 -3.28 13.98
CA PHE A 194 -4.28 -2.71 15.12
C PHE A 194 -3.90 -3.44 16.41
N ASN A 195 -3.45 -2.65 17.41
CA ASN A 195 -2.70 -3.10 18.58
C ASN A 195 -2.82 -4.60 18.88
N LYS A 196 -1.76 -5.36 18.51
CA LYS A 196 -1.53 -6.73 18.98
C LYS A 196 -1.58 -6.81 20.50
N VAL A 197 -1.16 -5.76 21.20
CA VAL A 197 -1.24 -5.62 22.67
C VAL A 197 -2.69 -5.44 23.19
N SER A 198 -3.67 -5.14 22.33
CA SER A 198 -5.07 -4.93 22.75
C SER A 198 -5.97 -6.11 22.41
N ILE A 199 -5.89 -6.62 21.17
CA ILE A 199 -6.74 -7.72 20.67
C ILE A 199 -6.09 -9.07 20.96
N PHE A 200 -4.78 -9.15 20.80
CA PHE A 200 -3.97 -10.35 21.02
C PHE A 200 -3.19 -10.26 22.33
N SER A 201 -3.61 -9.40 23.27
CA SER A 201 -2.96 -9.23 24.58
C SER A 201 -2.80 -10.55 25.32
N ASP A 202 -3.79 -11.42 25.14
CA ASP A 202 -3.89 -12.71 25.81
C ASP A 202 -3.16 -13.81 25.00
N LEU A 203 -2.73 -13.52 23.76
CA LEU A 203 -1.96 -14.38 22.85
C LEU A 203 -0.49 -13.99 22.80
N ASN A 204 0.23 -14.24 23.89
CA ASN A 204 1.65 -13.94 24.03
C ASN A 204 2.59 -14.84 23.19
N ASN A 205 2.07 -15.85 22.50
CA ASN A 205 2.80 -16.82 21.68
C ASN A 205 2.76 -16.54 20.17
N LEU A 206 2.05 -15.49 19.73
CA LEU A 206 1.89 -15.16 18.32
C LEU A 206 3.19 -14.55 17.75
N TYR A 207 3.81 -15.20 16.78
CA TYR A 207 5.01 -14.68 16.11
C TYR A 207 4.63 -13.75 14.94
N ASP A 208 5.11 -12.51 14.96
CA ASP A 208 4.82 -11.52 13.91
C ASP A 208 5.84 -11.62 12.78
N LEU A 209 5.41 -12.15 11.63
CA LEU A 209 6.21 -12.32 10.42
C LEU A 209 6.38 -11.01 9.62
N THR A 210 5.74 -9.92 10.04
CA THR A 210 5.61 -8.75 9.17
C THR A 210 6.95 -8.12 8.82
N LEU A 211 7.87 -8.01 9.78
CA LEU A 211 9.23 -7.49 9.57
C LEU A 211 10.29 -8.61 9.62
N ASP A 212 9.87 -9.89 9.63
CA ASP A 212 10.81 -11.00 9.61
C ASP A 212 11.31 -11.23 8.17
N HIS A 213 12.63 -11.12 7.99
CA HIS A 213 13.33 -11.45 6.74
C HIS A 213 12.93 -12.80 6.15
N LYS A 214 12.62 -13.81 6.98
CA LYS A 214 12.18 -15.14 6.51
C LYS A 214 10.85 -15.11 5.74
N ALA A 215 10.03 -14.10 5.98
CA ALA A 215 8.74 -13.91 5.33
C ALA A 215 8.71 -12.71 4.36
N ALA A 216 9.85 -12.07 4.10
CA ALA A 216 9.94 -10.89 3.23
C ALA A 216 9.43 -11.17 1.81
N THR A 217 9.72 -12.38 1.29
CA THR A 217 9.33 -12.82 -0.06
C THR A 217 8.26 -13.92 -0.05
N LEU A 218 7.64 -14.22 1.10
CA LEU A 218 6.53 -15.19 1.23
C LEU A 218 5.34 -14.79 0.35
N VAL A 219 5.16 -13.49 0.17
CA VAL A 219 4.17 -12.86 -0.71
C VAL A 219 4.88 -11.88 -1.65
N GLY A 220 4.20 -11.43 -2.70
CA GLY A 220 4.86 -10.63 -3.75
C GLY A 220 5.71 -11.49 -4.69
N TYR A 221 6.16 -10.90 -5.80
CA TYR A 221 7.06 -11.56 -6.74
C TYR A 221 8.45 -10.95 -6.65
N THR A 222 9.48 -11.77 -6.57
CA THR A 222 10.87 -11.31 -6.69
C THR A 222 11.23 -11.03 -8.15
N GLN A 223 12.36 -10.37 -8.39
CA GLN A 223 12.89 -10.20 -9.75
C GLN A 223 13.10 -11.54 -10.45
N THR A 224 13.70 -12.51 -9.75
CA THR A 224 13.99 -13.84 -10.28
C THR A 224 12.70 -14.58 -10.64
N GLU A 225 11.66 -14.49 -9.80
CA GLU A 225 10.36 -15.10 -10.09
C GLU A 225 9.68 -14.44 -11.28
N LEU A 226 9.75 -13.11 -11.38
CA LEU A 226 9.22 -12.38 -12.53
C LEU A 226 9.88 -12.87 -13.83
N GLU A 227 11.21 -12.89 -13.88
CA GLU A 227 11.95 -13.29 -15.08
C GLU A 227 11.73 -14.76 -15.44
N HIS A 228 11.64 -15.65 -14.44
CA HIS A 228 11.45 -17.07 -14.66
C HIS A 228 10.02 -17.41 -15.13
N TYR A 229 9.03 -17.10 -14.31
CA TYR A 229 7.65 -17.53 -14.54
C TYR A 229 6.95 -16.71 -15.62
N PHE A 230 7.32 -15.43 -15.80
CA PHE A 230 6.73 -14.59 -16.84
C PHE A 230 7.52 -14.59 -18.15
N ALA A 231 8.58 -15.41 -18.27
CA ALA A 231 9.38 -15.55 -19.49
C ALA A 231 8.53 -15.64 -20.78
N PRO A 232 7.45 -16.45 -20.82
CA PRO A 232 6.62 -16.60 -22.01
C PRO A 232 5.73 -15.38 -22.35
N TYR A 233 5.51 -14.44 -21.42
CA TYR A 233 4.60 -13.31 -21.59
C TYR A 233 5.30 -12.05 -22.11
N PHE A 234 6.62 -11.93 -21.91
CA PHE A 234 7.38 -10.76 -22.33
C PHE A 234 7.31 -10.44 -23.84
N PRO A 235 7.37 -11.41 -24.79
CA PRO A 235 7.39 -11.09 -26.23
C PRO A 235 6.19 -10.25 -26.69
N ALA A 236 4.99 -10.52 -26.16
CA ALA A 236 3.80 -9.77 -26.49
C ALA A 236 3.86 -8.32 -25.96
N ALA A 237 4.39 -8.12 -24.75
CA ALA A 237 4.61 -6.81 -24.16
C ALA A 237 5.68 -6.01 -24.93
N GLU A 238 6.81 -6.64 -25.25
CA GLU A 238 7.93 -6.06 -26.02
C GLU A 238 7.45 -5.54 -27.38
N GLN A 239 6.70 -6.38 -28.13
CA GLN A 239 6.17 -6.03 -29.44
C GLN A 239 5.19 -4.85 -29.36
N ARG A 240 4.27 -4.87 -28.39
CA ARG A 240 3.24 -3.84 -28.26
C ARG A 240 3.80 -2.50 -27.82
N LEU A 241 4.73 -2.51 -26.86
CA LEU A 241 5.31 -1.31 -26.27
C LEU A 241 6.53 -0.80 -27.02
N LYS A 242 7.06 -1.59 -27.97
CA LYS A 242 8.29 -1.30 -28.72
C LYS A 242 9.49 -1.07 -27.80
N LEU A 243 9.62 -1.94 -26.80
CA LEU A 243 10.71 -1.95 -25.83
C LEU A 243 11.53 -3.21 -26.01
N SER A 244 12.84 -3.10 -25.84
CA SER A 244 13.71 -4.27 -25.62
C SER A 244 13.40 -4.95 -24.27
N ARG A 245 13.90 -6.18 -24.09
CA ARG A 245 13.77 -6.90 -22.81
C ARG A 245 14.28 -6.10 -21.63
N GLU A 246 15.46 -5.50 -21.80
CA GLU A 246 16.13 -4.72 -20.76
C GLU A 246 15.30 -3.49 -20.39
N GLU A 247 14.83 -2.73 -21.37
CA GLU A 247 13.98 -1.55 -21.15
C GLU A 247 12.65 -1.94 -20.50
N LEU A 248 12.04 -3.06 -20.92
CA LEU A 248 10.81 -3.57 -20.34
C LEU A 248 10.99 -3.94 -18.86
N LEU A 249 12.04 -4.70 -18.53
CA LEU A 249 12.34 -5.08 -17.14
C LEU A 249 12.67 -3.87 -16.27
N ALA A 250 13.46 -2.92 -16.77
CA ALA A 250 13.75 -1.68 -16.07
C ALA A 250 12.48 -0.85 -15.81
N THR A 251 11.59 -0.78 -16.81
CA THR A 251 10.32 -0.06 -16.70
C THR A 251 9.36 -0.77 -15.74
N LEU A 252 9.24 -2.10 -15.81
CA LEU A 252 8.48 -2.91 -14.85
C LEU A 252 8.96 -2.68 -13.41
N ARG A 253 10.29 -2.70 -13.19
CA ARG A 253 10.88 -2.46 -11.87
C ARG A 253 10.47 -1.09 -11.34
N ARG A 254 10.60 -0.03 -12.14
CA ARG A 254 10.21 1.33 -11.76
C ARG A 254 8.71 1.47 -11.46
N TRP A 255 7.87 0.76 -12.22
CA TRP A 255 6.42 0.86 -12.09
C TRP A 255 5.85 0.04 -10.94
N TYR A 256 6.32 -1.18 -10.73
CA TYR A 256 5.62 -2.17 -9.93
C TYR A 256 6.47 -2.84 -8.84
N ASN A 257 7.80 -2.66 -8.83
CA ASN A 257 8.70 -3.16 -7.78
C ASN A 257 9.06 -2.05 -6.80
N GLY A 258 9.36 -2.44 -5.56
CA GLY A 258 10.03 -1.59 -4.60
C GLY A 258 9.45 -1.69 -3.20
N TYR A 259 8.52 -2.63 -2.98
CA TYR A 259 8.03 -2.99 -1.66
C TYR A 259 9.03 -3.88 -0.93
N SER A 260 9.35 -3.55 0.31
CA SER A 260 10.18 -4.32 1.22
C SER A 260 9.65 -4.27 2.66
N TRP A 261 9.97 -5.32 3.42
CA TRP A 261 9.70 -5.45 4.84
C TRP A 261 10.95 -5.72 5.68
N ASP A 262 12.10 -5.86 5.04
CA ASP A 262 13.39 -6.17 5.66
C ASP A 262 14.52 -5.26 5.15
N THR A 263 14.21 -4.31 4.25
CA THR A 263 15.14 -3.38 3.57
C THR A 263 16.15 -4.03 2.62
N GLU A 264 16.10 -5.36 2.48
CA GLU A 264 17.04 -6.14 1.66
C GLU A 264 16.33 -6.70 0.42
N ASN A 265 15.15 -7.29 0.63
CA ASN A 265 14.37 -7.92 -0.40
C ASN A 265 13.27 -6.99 -0.89
N PHE A 266 13.26 -6.73 -2.20
CA PHE A 266 12.26 -5.91 -2.86
C PHE A 266 11.41 -6.75 -3.81
N VAL A 267 10.10 -6.66 -3.65
CA VAL A 267 9.13 -7.43 -4.42
C VAL A 267 8.18 -6.55 -5.23
N TYR A 268 7.72 -7.12 -6.33
CA TYR A 268 6.64 -6.62 -7.15
C TYR A 268 5.29 -6.88 -6.50
N ASN A 269 4.34 -5.95 -6.69
CA ASN A 269 2.94 -6.23 -6.40
C ASN A 269 2.38 -7.27 -7.40
N PRO A 270 1.87 -8.44 -6.94
CA PRO A 270 1.37 -9.50 -7.82
C PRO A 270 0.25 -9.06 -8.73
N TYR A 271 -0.73 -8.31 -8.20
CA TYR A 271 -1.88 -7.87 -8.97
C TYR A 271 -1.48 -6.90 -10.08
N SER A 272 -0.58 -5.96 -9.81
CA SER A 272 -0.08 -5.03 -10.83
C SER A 272 0.67 -5.76 -11.95
N ILE A 273 1.50 -6.76 -11.63
CA ILE A 273 2.21 -7.57 -12.62
C ILE A 273 1.24 -8.41 -13.47
N LEU A 274 0.31 -9.13 -12.83
CA LEU A 274 -0.69 -9.93 -13.55
C LEU A 274 -1.55 -9.05 -14.47
N SER A 275 -1.96 -7.87 -13.99
CA SER A 275 -2.77 -6.92 -14.75
C SER A 275 -1.97 -6.28 -15.90
N PHE A 276 -0.69 -5.98 -15.68
CA PHE A 276 0.21 -5.49 -16.72
C PHE A 276 0.31 -6.47 -17.88
N PHE A 277 0.60 -7.76 -17.62
CA PHE A 277 0.73 -8.74 -18.72
C PHE A 277 -0.60 -9.09 -19.37
N SER A 278 -1.72 -8.93 -18.65
CA SER A 278 -3.06 -9.03 -19.23
C SER A 278 -3.34 -7.88 -20.21
N ALA A 279 -2.98 -6.64 -19.85
CA ALA A 279 -3.23 -5.45 -20.66
C ALA A 279 -2.14 -5.13 -21.69
N ASN A 280 -0.92 -5.63 -21.46
CA ASN A 280 0.34 -5.20 -22.08
C ASN A 280 0.46 -3.67 -22.13
N ALA A 281 0.20 -3.02 -21.00
CA ALA A 281 0.23 -1.57 -20.86
C ALA A 281 0.51 -1.16 -19.42
N PHE A 282 1.38 -0.16 -19.23
CA PHE A 282 1.62 0.45 -17.93
C PHE A 282 0.41 1.29 -17.50
N ARG A 283 -0.14 0.95 -16.33
CA ARG A 283 -1.28 1.60 -15.69
C ARG A 283 -1.18 1.48 -14.17
N ASN A 284 -2.01 2.25 -13.47
CA ASN A 284 -2.14 2.20 -12.01
C ASN A 284 -3.24 1.20 -11.62
N PHE A 285 -2.90 -0.08 -11.54
CA PHE A 285 -3.80 -1.19 -11.21
C PHE A 285 -4.07 -1.32 -9.71
N TRP A 286 -3.08 -1.09 -8.85
CA TRP A 286 -3.20 -1.32 -7.41
C TRP A 286 -4.14 -0.31 -6.73
N PHE A 287 -4.03 0.97 -7.09
CA PHE A 287 -4.72 2.07 -6.41
C PHE A 287 -6.24 2.12 -6.64
N GLU A 288 -6.75 1.53 -7.72
CA GLU A 288 -8.20 1.45 -7.99
C GLU A 288 -8.98 0.67 -6.91
N SER A 289 -8.31 0.10 -5.89
CA SER A 289 -8.90 -0.67 -4.80
C SER A 289 -9.02 0.05 -3.46
N GLY A 290 -9.83 1.12 -3.45
CA GLY A 290 -10.42 1.66 -2.23
C GLY A 290 -9.43 2.37 -1.32
N THR A 291 -9.01 3.57 -1.72
CA THR A 291 -8.28 4.52 -0.87
C THR A 291 -9.15 4.89 0.32
N PRO A 292 -8.67 4.72 1.56
CA PRO A 292 -9.48 5.05 2.72
C PRO A 292 -9.70 6.57 2.82
N THR A 293 -10.95 7.00 2.86
CA THR A 293 -11.36 8.41 3.05
C THR A 293 -10.81 9.02 4.34
N PHE A 294 -10.37 8.20 5.30
CA PHE A 294 -9.74 8.65 6.54
C PHE A 294 -8.31 9.18 6.33
N LEU A 295 -7.59 8.76 5.28
CA LEU A 295 -6.18 9.11 5.11
C LEU A 295 -5.95 10.61 4.87
N PRO A 296 -6.70 11.30 3.98
CA PRO A 296 -6.61 12.76 3.89
C PRO A 296 -7.01 13.49 5.18
N LYS A 297 -7.97 12.94 5.94
CA LYS A 297 -8.34 13.50 7.26
C LYS A 297 -7.18 13.41 8.24
N LEU A 298 -6.49 12.27 8.27
CA LEU A 298 -5.32 12.03 9.13
C LEU A 298 -4.16 12.97 8.75
N MET A 299 -3.85 13.09 7.47
CA MET A 299 -2.81 13.99 6.96
C MET A 299 -3.09 15.46 7.31
N ARG A 300 -4.34 15.90 7.17
CA ARG A 300 -4.77 17.26 7.59
C ARG A 300 -4.63 17.46 9.09
N ARG A 301 -5.04 16.49 9.91
CA ARG A 301 -4.90 16.54 11.38
C ARG A 301 -3.44 16.73 11.80
N ASP A 302 -2.53 16.00 11.16
CA ASP A 302 -1.11 16.01 11.51
C ASP A 302 -0.34 17.17 10.85
N GLY A 303 -0.97 17.90 9.91
CA GLY A 303 -0.31 18.94 9.12
C GLY A 303 0.79 18.40 8.21
N VAL A 304 0.76 17.10 7.89
CA VAL A 304 1.77 16.42 7.08
C VAL A 304 1.21 16.17 5.69
N TYR A 305 1.76 16.89 4.72
CA TYR A 305 1.31 16.87 3.33
C TYR A 305 2.34 16.24 2.38
N GLN A 306 3.57 16.04 2.87
CA GLN A 306 4.65 15.33 2.20
C GLN A 306 4.95 14.05 2.99
N VAL A 307 5.07 12.94 2.28
CA VAL A 307 5.22 11.61 2.91
C VAL A 307 6.40 10.82 2.36
N ASN A 308 7.16 11.43 1.45
CA ASN A 308 8.45 10.90 1.04
C ASN A 308 9.46 11.06 2.19
N GLU A 309 10.44 10.18 2.22
CA GLU A 309 11.59 10.26 3.14
C GLU A 309 11.20 10.34 4.63
N MET A 310 10.16 9.61 5.02
CA MET A 310 9.74 9.55 6.43
C MET A 310 10.67 8.65 7.23
N GLU A 311 11.16 9.15 8.36
CA GLU A 311 11.90 8.35 9.34
C GLU A 311 10.98 7.87 10.46
N VAL A 312 11.11 6.60 10.83
CA VAL A 312 10.30 5.99 11.89
C VAL A 312 11.11 4.95 12.66
N ASP A 313 10.90 4.91 13.97
CA ASP A 313 11.46 3.86 14.80
C ASP A 313 10.66 2.53 14.64
N GLU A 314 11.30 1.41 14.92
CA GLU A 314 10.67 0.09 14.81
C GLU A 314 9.44 -0.07 15.73
N LEU A 315 9.44 0.56 16.90
CA LEU A 315 8.32 0.45 17.85
C LEU A 315 7.08 1.16 17.31
N ALA A 316 7.22 2.29 16.61
CA ALA A 316 6.11 2.96 15.95
C ALA A 316 5.49 2.13 14.82
N LEU A 317 6.27 1.31 14.09
CA LEU A 317 5.73 0.36 13.11
C LEU A 317 4.97 -0.82 13.77
N GLY A 318 5.28 -1.13 15.03
CA GLY A 318 4.64 -2.19 15.82
C GLY A 318 3.45 -1.74 16.69
N ASN A 319 3.42 -0.48 17.12
CA ASN A 319 2.44 0.07 18.07
C ASN A 319 1.42 0.97 17.37
N TYR A 320 0.26 0.41 17.08
CA TYR A 320 -0.82 1.09 16.38
C TYR A 320 -1.99 1.38 17.34
N ASP A 321 -1.94 2.55 17.97
CA ASP A 321 -3.01 3.07 18.82
C ASP A 321 -4.13 3.68 17.97
N ILE A 322 -5.33 3.12 18.08
CA ILE A 322 -6.47 3.55 17.28
C ILE A 322 -6.99 4.94 17.68
N GLU A 323 -6.71 5.39 18.91
CA GLU A 323 -7.04 6.74 19.36
C GLU A 323 -6.01 7.77 18.89
N ARG A 324 -4.79 7.31 18.60
CA ARG A 324 -3.64 8.14 18.21
C ARG A 324 -2.91 7.53 17.02
N LEU A 325 -3.66 7.37 15.93
CA LEU A 325 -3.12 6.89 14.66
C LEU A 325 -1.91 7.73 14.25
N GLN A 326 -0.76 7.11 14.03
CA GLN A 326 0.41 7.78 13.47
C GLN A 326 0.44 7.58 11.96
N LEU A 327 0.72 8.65 11.21
CA LEU A 327 0.63 8.65 9.75
C LEU A 327 1.59 7.64 9.08
N ALA A 328 2.87 7.62 9.48
CA ALA A 328 3.88 6.75 8.84
C ALA A 328 3.53 5.24 8.96
N PRO A 329 3.18 4.71 10.15
CA PRO A 329 2.72 3.33 10.28
C PRO A 329 1.46 3.01 9.46
N VAL A 330 0.50 3.94 9.39
CA VAL A 330 -0.71 3.78 8.56
C VAL A 330 -0.33 3.62 7.10
N LEU A 331 0.49 4.54 6.58
CA LEU A 331 0.92 4.56 5.18
C LEU A 331 1.73 3.30 4.82
N PHE A 332 2.57 2.82 5.73
CA PHE A 332 3.32 1.58 5.57
C PHE A 332 2.40 0.35 5.47
N GLN A 333 1.53 0.17 6.46
CA GLN A 333 0.66 -1.01 6.56
C GLN A 333 -0.35 -1.08 5.39
N THR A 334 -0.85 0.08 4.97
CA THR A 334 -1.77 0.18 3.83
C THR A 334 -1.07 0.06 2.48
N GLY A 335 0.27 0.13 2.44
CA GLY A 335 1.09 -0.06 1.24
C GLY A 335 1.32 1.20 0.39
N TYR A 336 1.08 2.38 0.96
CA TYR A 336 1.45 3.66 0.32
C TYR A 336 2.93 3.97 0.49
N LEU A 337 3.52 3.56 1.61
CA LEU A 337 4.96 3.62 1.86
C LEU A 337 5.52 2.23 2.14
N THR A 338 6.83 2.10 2.03
CA THR A 338 7.56 0.86 2.29
C THR A 338 8.95 1.16 2.83
N LEU A 339 9.60 0.18 3.44
CA LEU A 339 10.94 0.35 3.97
C LEU A 339 11.95 0.44 2.82
N LYS A 340 12.81 1.46 2.84
CA LYS A 340 13.87 1.65 1.84
C LYS A 340 15.24 1.32 2.38
N SER A 341 15.50 1.73 3.61
CA SER A 341 16.76 1.48 4.32
C SER A 341 16.52 1.50 5.82
N ARG A 342 17.53 1.02 6.54
CA ARG A 342 17.66 1.17 7.99
C ARG A 342 19.03 1.76 8.28
N ASP A 343 19.09 2.79 9.11
CA ASP A 343 20.35 3.41 9.48
C ASP A 343 21.05 2.68 10.64
N GLU A 344 22.24 3.17 11.03
CA GLU A 344 23.03 2.60 12.12
C GLU A 344 22.40 2.76 13.51
N TYR A 345 21.45 3.70 13.66
CA TYR A 345 20.70 3.95 14.90
C TYR A 345 19.42 3.09 14.99
N GLY A 346 19.14 2.33 13.94
CA GLY A 346 17.99 1.44 13.86
C GLY A 346 16.71 2.12 13.39
N LEU A 347 16.76 3.36 12.88
CA LEU A 347 15.64 4.07 12.28
C LEU A 347 15.39 3.54 10.87
N TYR A 348 14.12 3.34 10.54
CA TYR A 348 13.70 2.98 9.19
C TYR A 348 13.39 4.23 8.38
N HIS A 349 13.88 4.24 7.15
CA HIS A 349 13.54 5.25 6.16
C HIS A 349 12.46 4.71 5.22
N LEU A 350 11.34 5.42 5.13
CA LEU A 350 10.15 5.05 4.36
C LEU A 350 9.96 5.98 3.17
N ASP A 351 9.58 5.39 2.05
CA ASP A 351 9.20 6.14 0.85
C ASP A 351 8.19 5.35 0.01
N TYR A 352 7.65 5.97 -1.03
CA TYR A 352 6.80 5.31 -2.00
C TYR A 352 7.49 4.06 -2.56
N PRO A 353 6.79 2.92 -2.67
CA PRO A 353 7.38 1.70 -3.20
C PRO A 353 7.83 1.89 -4.64
N ASN A 354 6.99 2.52 -5.46
CA ASN A 354 7.17 2.61 -6.90
C ASN A 354 6.39 3.77 -7.50
N ARG A 355 6.54 3.93 -8.82
CA ARG A 355 5.87 4.97 -9.60
C ARG A 355 4.34 4.87 -9.54
N GLU A 356 3.78 3.67 -9.59
CA GLU A 356 2.32 3.46 -9.58
C GLU A 356 1.69 4.06 -8.33
N VAL A 357 2.27 3.78 -7.15
CA VAL A 357 1.75 4.25 -5.87
C VAL A 357 1.98 5.74 -5.70
N GLN A 358 3.19 6.22 -6.02
CA GLN A 358 3.52 7.65 -5.98
C GLN A 358 2.53 8.45 -6.83
N ALA A 359 2.39 8.10 -8.11
CA ALA A 359 1.53 8.81 -9.05
C ALA A 359 0.07 8.80 -8.59
N SER A 360 -0.43 7.65 -8.14
CA SER A 360 -1.83 7.53 -7.72
C SER A 360 -2.10 8.29 -6.43
N MET A 361 -1.20 8.21 -5.46
CA MET A 361 -1.33 8.93 -4.19
C MET A 361 -1.28 10.44 -4.43
N SER A 362 -0.30 10.93 -5.19
CA SER A 362 -0.20 12.37 -5.53
C SER A 362 -1.44 12.86 -6.28
N MET A 363 -1.96 12.09 -7.24
CA MET A 363 -3.18 12.44 -7.96
C MET A 363 -4.39 12.54 -7.03
N TYR A 364 -4.59 11.54 -6.16
CA TYR A 364 -5.70 11.48 -5.22
C TYR A 364 -5.64 12.62 -4.21
N LEU A 365 -4.48 12.81 -3.61
CA LEU A 365 -4.20 13.88 -2.68
C LEU A 365 -4.43 15.25 -3.32
N LEU A 366 -3.89 15.50 -4.51
CA LEU A 366 -4.11 16.75 -5.25
C LEU A 366 -5.60 16.99 -5.49
N ALA A 367 -6.37 15.96 -5.83
CA ALA A 367 -7.81 16.06 -6.02
C ALA A 367 -8.54 16.43 -4.71
N GLU A 368 -8.21 15.74 -3.62
CA GLU A 368 -8.75 15.99 -2.29
C GLU A 368 -8.46 17.41 -1.79
N TRP A 369 -7.23 17.91 -1.96
CA TRP A 369 -6.87 19.26 -1.53
C TRP A 369 -7.35 20.35 -2.50
N ALA A 370 -7.47 20.07 -3.79
CA ALA A 370 -8.07 21.00 -4.75
C ALA A 370 -9.61 20.99 -4.72
N HIS A 371 -10.24 20.09 -3.95
CA HIS A 371 -11.69 19.86 -3.94
C HIS A 371 -12.24 19.56 -5.35
N GLU A 372 -11.53 18.70 -6.07
CA GLU A 372 -11.82 18.31 -7.44
C GLU A 372 -11.96 16.79 -7.56
N GLU A 373 -12.60 16.35 -8.63
CA GLU A 373 -12.60 14.94 -9.00
C GLU A 373 -11.19 14.51 -9.47
N PRO A 374 -10.66 13.34 -9.04
CA PRO A 374 -9.36 12.86 -9.49
C PRO A 374 -9.20 12.78 -11.02
N ALA A 375 -10.30 12.55 -11.74
CA ALA A 375 -10.31 12.53 -13.21
C ALA A 375 -9.90 13.89 -13.84
N ASN A 376 -10.09 14.99 -13.12
CA ASN A 376 -9.80 16.34 -13.61
C ASN A 376 -8.35 16.79 -13.34
N THR A 377 -7.63 16.13 -12.43
CA THR A 377 -6.27 16.56 -12.03
C THR A 377 -5.21 16.13 -13.04
N THR A 378 -5.28 14.91 -13.56
CA THR A 378 -4.30 14.39 -14.53
C THR A 378 -4.21 15.24 -15.80
N PRO A 379 -5.32 15.61 -16.49
CA PRO A 379 -5.25 16.43 -17.68
C PRO A 379 -4.62 17.81 -17.42
N LEU A 380 -4.85 18.40 -16.25
CA LEU A 380 -4.26 19.68 -15.86
C LEU A 380 -2.74 19.58 -15.70
N VAL A 381 -2.24 18.54 -15.03
CA VAL A 381 -0.79 18.33 -14.85
C VAL A 381 -0.12 17.96 -16.18
N VAL A 382 -0.77 17.19 -17.05
CA VAL A 382 -0.26 16.93 -18.41
C VAL A 382 -0.20 18.22 -19.23
N LYS A 383 -1.20 19.09 -19.12
CA LYS A 383 -1.18 20.41 -19.76
C LYS A 383 -0.03 21.26 -19.21
N LEU A 384 0.16 21.26 -17.89
CA LEU A 384 1.27 21.95 -17.21
C LEU A 384 2.63 21.47 -17.73
N HIS A 385 2.82 20.14 -17.84
CA HIS A 385 4.01 19.55 -18.42
C HIS A 385 4.28 20.02 -19.86
N LYS A 386 3.26 19.98 -20.73
CA LYS A 386 3.38 20.46 -22.12
C LYS A 386 3.73 21.95 -22.18
N SER A 387 3.18 22.76 -21.28
CA SER A 387 3.51 24.19 -21.21
C SER A 387 4.96 24.42 -20.80
N PHE A 388 5.50 23.69 -19.82
CA PHE A 388 6.94 23.74 -19.51
C PHE A 388 7.81 23.25 -20.66
N LEU A 389 7.40 22.19 -21.38
CA LEU A 389 8.15 21.69 -22.53
C LEU A 389 8.29 22.75 -23.63
N ASN A 390 7.23 23.54 -23.84
CA ASN A 390 7.15 24.58 -24.87
C ASN A 390 7.54 25.99 -24.40
N ASN A 391 8.00 26.15 -23.15
CA ASN A 391 8.29 27.45 -22.51
C ASN A 391 7.10 28.44 -22.54
N ASP A 392 5.89 27.92 -22.40
CA ASP A 392 4.64 28.70 -22.34
C ASP A 392 4.29 29.02 -20.87
N LEU A 393 5.07 29.93 -20.28
CA LEU A 393 4.89 30.37 -18.89
C LEU A 393 3.53 31.04 -18.61
N PRO A 394 2.93 31.84 -19.50
CA PRO A 394 1.57 32.34 -19.29
C PRO A 394 0.56 31.21 -19.02
N THR A 395 0.59 30.13 -19.82
CA THR A 395 -0.29 28.97 -19.59
C THR A 395 0.06 28.23 -18.30
N VAL A 396 1.34 28.12 -17.93
CA VAL A 396 1.76 27.57 -16.62
C VAL A 396 1.06 28.33 -15.48
N ILE A 397 1.12 29.66 -15.51
CA ILE A 397 0.51 30.51 -14.48
C ILE A 397 -1.02 30.40 -14.48
N ASP A 398 -1.67 30.33 -15.64
CA ASP A 398 -3.12 30.18 -15.72
C ASP A 398 -3.62 28.85 -15.16
N ILE A 399 -2.87 27.76 -15.37
CA ILE A 399 -3.16 26.45 -14.79
C ILE A 399 -3.03 26.51 -13.27
N ILE A 400 -1.94 27.05 -12.75
CA ILE A 400 -1.74 27.24 -11.31
C ILE A 400 -2.88 28.08 -10.74
N LYS A 401 -3.23 29.21 -11.36
CA LYS A 401 -4.35 30.06 -10.94
C LYS A 401 -5.67 29.28 -10.87
N SER A 402 -5.94 28.45 -11.87
CA SER A 402 -7.16 27.64 -11.94
C SER A 402 -7.26 26.63 -10.79
N ILE A 403 -6.16 25.95 -10.45
CA ILE A 403 -6.11 24.99 -9.34
C ILE A 403 -6.42 25.72 -8.02
N PHE A 404 -5.77 26.85 -7.76
CA PHE A 404 -5.94 27.58 -6.51
C PHE A 404 -7.32 28.23 -6.35
N LYS A 405 -7.95 28.71 -7.44
CA LYS A 405 -9.29 29.34 -7.38
C LYS A 405 -10.41 28.38 -6.97
N LYS A 406 -10.19 27.07 -7.06
CA LYS A 406 -11.19 26.04 -6.72
C LYS A 406 -11.26 25.76 -5.21
N ILE A 407 -10.32 26.28 -4.42
CA ILE A 407 -10.24 26.06 -2.98
C ILE A 407 -11.38 26.82 -2.24
N PRO A 408 -12.16 26.14 -1.37
CA PRO A 408 -13.18 26.77 -0.54
C PRO A 408 -12.61 27.86 0.37
N SER A 409 -13.37 28.95 0.51
CA SER A 409 -12.93 30.17 1.19
C SER A 409 -12.62 29.99 2.69
N GLN A 410 -13.24 29.00 3.35
CA GLN A 410 -13.18 28.74 4.78
C GLN A 410 -11.89 28.01 5.20
N ILE A 411 -11.33 27.15 4.34
CA ILE A 411 -10.08 26.43 4.56
C ILE A 411 -8.88 27.39 4.46
N PHE A 412 -9.02 28.36 3.57
CA PHE A 412 -7.98 29.33 3.24
C PHE A 412 -7.51 30.21 4.41
N ILE A 413 -8.29 30.36 5.49
CA ILE A 413 -8.08 31.41 6.51
C ILE A 413 -7.30 30.91 7.74
N LYS A 414 -7.37 29.63 8.10
CA LYS A 414 -6.79 29.13 9.37
C LYS A 414 -5.36 28.57 9.26
N GLU A 415 -4.91 28.15 8.07
CA GLU A 415 -3.63 27.44 7.86
C GLU A 415 -2.88 27.89 6.57
N ALA A 416 -3.05 29.16 6.20
CA ALA A 416 -2.87 29.67 4.82
C ALA A 416 -1.52 29.34 4.14
N GLU A 417 -0.40 29.35 4.86
CA GLU A 417 0.93 29.19 4.26
C GLU A 417 1.32 27.72 4.06
N ALA A 418 1.18 26.88 5.10
CA ALA A 418 1.50 25.46 5.02
C ALA A 418 0.61 24.73 3.99
N TYR A 419 -0.68 25.04 3.97
CA TYR A 419 -1.62 24.47 3.00
C TYR A 419 -1.28 24.88 1.56
N TYR A 420 -0.87 26.14 1.37
CA TYR A 420 -0.47 26.68 0.08
C TYR A 420 0.80 26.01 -0.46
N HIS A 421 1.85 25.93 0.36
CA HIS A 421 3.08 25.22 0.01
C HIS A 421 2.82 23.75 -0.31
N SER A 422 1.92 23.12 0.44
CA SER A 422 1.52 21.72 0.22
C SER A 422 0.88 21.52 -1.15
N LEU A 423 -0.05 22.38 -1.56
CA LEU A 423 -0.69 22.28 -2.87
C LEU A 423 0.31 22.47 -4.02
N ILE A 424 1.21 23.43 -3.89
CA ILE A 424 2.30 23.62 -4.86
C ILE A 424 3.16 22.37 -4.93
N TYR A 425 3.62 21.90 -3.78
CA TYR A 425 4.42 20.69 -3.71
C TYR A 425 3.74 19.55 -4.46
N LEU A 426 2.44 19.31 -4.25
CA LEU A 426 1.75 18.20 -4.92
C LEU A 426 1.59 18.38 -6.42
N VAL A 427 1.32 19.60 -6.87
CA VAL A 427 1.25 19.90 -8.31
C VAL A 427 2.57 19.57 -8.98
N PHE A 428 3.69 20.02 -8.40
CA PHE A 428 5.02 19.83 -8.98
C PHE A 428 5.60 18.44 -8.73
N PHE A 429 5.29 17.81 -7.60
CA PHE A 429 5.62 16.43 -7.31
C PHE A 429 4.87 15.46 -8.24
N TYR A 430 3.59 15.74 -8.52
CA TYR A 430 2.84 14.97 -9.52
C TYR A 430 3.32 15.28 -10.94
N LEU A 431 3.75 16.51 -11.23
CA LEU A 431 4.44 16.85 -12.48
C LEU A 431 5.75 16.06 -12.67
N GLY A 432 6.44 15.72 -11.57
CA GLY A 432 7.60 14.83 -11.50
C GLY A 432 7.41 13.46 -12.18
N GLN A 433 6.16 13.05 -12.39
CA GLN A 433 5.83 11.84 -13.15
C GLN A 433 6.13 11.97 -14.65
N TYR A 434 6.17 13.18 -15.19
CA TYR A 434 6.30 13.45 -16.62
C TYR A 434 7.64 14.09 -16.99
N THR A 435 8.24 14.83 -16.06
CA THR A 435 9.52 15.53 -16.23
C THR A 435 10.26 15.56 -14.91
N GLU A 436 11.56 15.82 -14.93
CA GLU A 436 12.33 15.98 -13.69
C GLU A 436 11.89 17.27 -13.00
N ALA A 437 11.09 17.13 -11.94
CA ALA A 437 10.61 18.23 -11.12
C ALA A 437 11.00 17.95 -9.67
N GLU A 438 11.79 18.84 -9.09
CA GLU A 438 12.25 18.79 -7.70
C GLU A 438 11.55 19.92 -6.94
N VAL A 439 11.06 19.62 -5.74
CA VAL A 439 10.44 20.60 -4.84
C VAL A 439 11.14 20.48 -3.48
N ASN A 440 11.60 21.59 -2.90
CA ASN A 440 12.19 21.59 -1.56
C ASN A 440 11.25 22.26 -0.55
N ASP A 441 11.36 21.84 0.71
CA ASP A 441 10.64 22.42 1.84
C ASP A 441 11.58 23.27 2.73
N ASN A 442 11.38 24.58 2.64
CA ASN A 442 11.61 25.56 3.72
C ASN A 442 12.94 25.55 4.50
N THR A 443 14.09 25.38 3.83
CA THR A 443 15.44 25.46 4.46
C THR A 443 16.37 26.51 3.82
N GLY A 444 15.82 27.51 3.14
CA GLY A 444 16.63 28.51 2.40
C GLY A 444 17.26 27.94 1.11
N ARG A 445 16.70 26.84 0.61
CA ARG A 445 16.96 26.22 -0.70
C ARG A 445 15.92 26.72 -1.73
N ILE A 446 16.14 26.39 -2.99
CA ILE A 446 15.23 26.70 -4.11
C ILE A 446 13.87 26.00 -3.93
N ASP A 447 12.75 26.71 -4.06
CA ASP A 447 11.44 26.09 -3.82
C ASP A 447 11.11 24.99 -4.85
N CYS A 448 11.33 25.23 -6.14
CA CYS A 448 11.09 24.23 -7.17
C CYS A 448 12.01 24.38 -8.39
N VAL A 449 12.44 23.24 -8.93
CA VAL A 449 13.15 23.15 -10.22
C VAL A 449 12.37 22.25 -11.15
N VAL A 450 12.12 22.69 -12.38
CA VAL A 450 11.56 21.85 -13.44
C VAL A 450 12.59 21.76 -14.57
N LYS A 451 13.10 20.57 -14.87
CA LYS A 451 14.04 20.33 -15.97
C LYS A 451 13.30 19.62 -17.09
N THR A 452 13.28 20.22 -18.27
CA THR A 452 12.76 19.61 -19.50
C THR A 452 13.92 19.33 -20.46
N PRO A 453 13.71 18.62 -21.58
CA PRO A 453 14.75 18.50 -22.61
C PRO A 453 15.22 19.85 -23.18
N THR A 454 14.43 20.92 -23.02
CA THR A 454 14.68 22.23 -23.65
C THR A 454 15.15 23.30 -22.67
N HIS A 455 14.70 23.31 -21.42
CA HIS A 455 14.94 24.39 -20.45
C HIS A 455 15.10 23.84 -19.02
N ILE A 456 15.74 24.64 -18.16
CA ILE A 456 15.73 24.45 -16.70
C ILE A 456 15.00 25.65 -16.08
N TYR A 457 13.87 25.39 -15.44
CA TYR A 457 13.08 26.39 -14.75
C TYR A 457 13.44 26.38 -13.27
N ILE A 458 13.80 27.55 -12.75
CA ILE A 458 14.12 27.79 -11.34
C ILE A 458 13.00 28.67 -10.78
N ILE A 459 12.20 28.10 -9.90
CA ILE A 459 10.92 28.68 -9.47
C ILE A 459 10.98 28.98 -7.98
N GLU A 460 10.56 30.20 -7.61
CA GLU A 460 10.45 30.65 -6.23
C GLU A 460 9.05 31.20 -6.00
N PHE A 461 8.43 30.79 -4.89
CA PHE A 461 7.09 31.18 -4.50
C PHE A 461 7.13 32.14 -3.31
N LYS A 462 6.17 33.07 -3.27
CA LYS A 462 5.93 33.95 -2.12
C LYS A 462 4.45 34.05 -1.82
N LEU A 463 4.11 34.18 -0.53
CA LEU A 463 2.77 34.51 -0.07
C LEU A 463 2.76 35.94 0.48
N ASN A 464 1.84 36.77 -0.01
CA ASN A 464 1.61 38.16 0.42
C ASN A 464 2.86 39.06 0.37
N LYS A 465 3.73 38.88 -0.64
CA LYS A 465 4.89 39.73 -0.88
C LYS A 465 4.86 40.28 -2.31
N SER A 466 5.76 39.85 -3.19
CA SER A 466 5.77 40.23 -4.61
C SER A 466 6.60 39.23 -5.43
N ALA A 467 6.32 39.13 -6.72
CA ALA A 467 7.11 38.30 -7.64
C ALA A 467 8.55 38.81 -7.77
N LYS A 468 8.77 40.12 -7.64
CA LYS A 468 10.11 40.73 -7.60
C LYS A 468 10.93 40.25 -6.39
N ALA A 469 10.31 40.08 -5.23
CA ALA A 469 10.99 39.54 -4.06
C ALA A 469 11.41 38.08 -4.27
N ALA A 470 10.55 37.28 -4.93
CA ALA A 470 10.87 35.91 -5.31
C ALA A 470 12.07 35.86 -6.29
N LEU A 471 12.02 36.64 -7.37
CA LEU A 471 13.11 36.71 -8.35
C LEU A 471 14.43 37.23 -7.73
N LYS A 472 14.35 38.20 -6.82
CA LYS A 472 15.52 38.70 -6.09
C LYS A 472 16.16 37.58 -5.26
N GLN A 473 15.36 36.77 -4.57
CA GLN A 473 15.90 35.66 -3.78
C GLN A 473 16.62 34.62 -4.65
N ILE A 474 16.04 34.26 -5.81
CA ILE A 474 16.69 33.35 -6.77
C ILE A 474 18.09 33.84 -7.13
N LYS A 475 18.23 35.14 -7.42
CA LYS A 475 19.50 35.77 -7.81
C LYS A 475 20.47 35.90 -6.65
N ASP A 476 20.01 36.41 -5.50
CA ASP A 476 20.83 36.64 -4.31
C ASP A 476 21.45 35.34 -3.78
N LYS A 477 20.78 34.20 -3.99
CA LYS A 477 21.23 32.87 -3.58
C LYS A 477 21.95 32.09 -4.68
N ASP A 478 22.09 32.66 -5.87
CA ASP A 478 22.68 32.03 -7.06
C ASP A 478 22.17 30.59 -7.30
N TYR A 479 20.85 30.40 -7.24
CA TYR A 479 20.28 29.06 -7.46
C TYR A 479 20.53 28.54 -8.89
N ALA A 480 20.73 29.43 -9.87
CA ALA A 480 21.11 29.06 -11.23
C ALA A 480 22.54 28.53 -11.33
N GLY A 481 23.41 28.89 -10.38
CA GLY A 481 24.79 28.45 -10.25
C GLY A 481 24.96 26.94 -10.36
N ALA A 482 24.07 26.17 -9.70
CA ALA A 482 24.07 24.71 -9.69
C ALA A 482 23.92 24.07 -11.09
N TYR A 483 23.44 24.83 -12.08
CA TYR A 483 23.13 24.33 -13.42
C TYR A 483 23.99 24.95 -14.52
N GLN A 484 25.01 25.74 -14.18
CA GLN A 484 25.81 26.50 -15.17
C GLN A 484 26.47 25.61 -16.24
N THR A 485 26.87 24.39 -15.89
CA THR A 485 27.49 23.43 -16.82
C THR A 485 26.48 22.73 -17.74
N ASP A 486 25.19 22.84 -17.46
CA ASP A 486 24.14 22.30 -18.32
C ASP A 486 23.91 23.23 -19.53
N PRO A 487 23.86 22.75 -20.77
CA PRO A 487 23.70 23.60 -21.95
C PRO A 487 22.30 24.20 -22.12
N ARG A 488 21.29 23.69 -21.40
CA ARG A 488 19.91 24.19 -21.49
C ARG A 488 19.82 25.64 -20.95
N PRO A 489 18.97 26.52 -21.52
CA PRO A 489 18.69 27.84 -20.97
C PRO A 489 18.05 27.74 -19.58
N LYS A 490 18.44 28.65 -18.67
CA LYS A 490 17.90 28.74 -17.31
C LYS A 490 16.86 29.85 -17.27
N VAL A 491 15.66 29.51 -16.84
CA VAL A 491 14.53 30.44 -16.74
C VAL A 491 14.21 30.63 -15.26
N LEU A 492 14.42 31.83 -14.76
CA LEU A 492 14.12 32.22 -13.38
C LEU A 492 12.67 32.70 -13.32
N LEU A 493 11.84 32.08 -12.50
CA LEU A 493 10.41 32.37 -12.39
C LEU A 493 10.04 32.68 -10.94
N GLY A 494 9.77 33.96 -10.67
CA GLY A 494 9.22 34.40 -9.38
C GLY A 494 7.71 34.47 -9.44
N ILE A 495 7.01 33.83 -8.48
CA ILE A 495 5.55 33.83 -8.41
C ILE A 495 5.11 34.26 -7.02
N ASN A 496 4.18 35.21 -6.94
CA ASN A 496 3.61 35.65 -5.68
C ASN A 496 2.10 35.41 -5.64
N PHE A 497 1.65 34.93 -4.50
CA PHE A 497 0.27 34.56 -4.23
C PHE A 497 -0.28 35.48 -3.18
N SER A 498 -1.57 35.75 -3.29
CA SER A 498 -2.26 36.65 -2.39
C SER A 498 -3.31 35.90 -1.61
N SER A 499 -3.26 36.02 -0.29
CA SER A 499 -4.25 35.45 0.59
C SER A 499 -5.63 36.11 0.44
N LYS A 500 -5.65 37.32 -0.13
CA LYS A 500 -6.89 38.08 -0.38
C LYS A 500 -7.65 37.53 -1.60
N ILE A 501 -6.96 37.33 -2.72
CA ILE A 501 -7.58 36.83 -3.96
C ILE A 501 -7.47 35.30 -4.12
N LYS A 502 -6.78 34.63 -3.19
CA LYS A 502 -6.68 33.17 -3.06
C LYS A 502 -6.07 32.48 -4.27
N THR A 503 -5.13 33.15 -4.92
CA THR A 503 -4.47 32.68 -6.14
C THR A 503 -3.21 33.51 -6.42
N VAL A 504 -2.55 33.27 -7.56
CA VAL A 504 -1.40 34.06 -8.03
C VAL A 504 -1.83 35.52 -8.26
N ASP A 505 -1.14 36.45 -7.61
CA ASP A 505 -1.32 37.90 -7.73
C ASP A 505 -0.47 38.45 -8.87
N ASP A 506 0.84 38.22 -8.80
CA ASP A 506 1.82 38.63 -9.82
C ASP A 506 2.89 37.54 -10.03
N TRP A 507 3.53 37.59 -11.20
CA TRP A 507 4.66 36.71 -11.55
C TRP A 507 5.64 37.48 -12.44
N ILE A 508 6.91 37.07 -12.43
CA ILE A 508 7.97 37.66 -13.25
C ILE A 508 8.94 36.56 -13.70
N THR A 509 9.46 36.69 -14.91
CA THR A 509 10.44 35.75 -15.47
C THR A 509 11.67 36.47 -16.00
N GLU A 510 12.82 35.82 -15.93
CA GLU A 510 14.09 36.26 -16.51
C GLU A 510 14.88 35.05 -17.02
N THR A 511 15.73 35.24 -18.03
CA THR A 511 16.69 34.21 -18.46
C THR A 511 18.04 34.50 -17.82
N ALA A 512 18.65 33.50 -17.17
CA ALA A 512 19.93 33.66 -16.45
C ALA A 512 21.14 33.57 -17.37
#